data_AF-A0A966XMC8-F1
#
_entry.id   AF-A0A966XMC8-F1
#
_cell.length_a   1.000
_cell.length_b   1.000
_cell.length_c   1.000
_cell.angle_alpha   90.00
_cell.angle_beta   90.00
_cell.angle_gamma   90.00
#
_symmetry.space_group_name_H-M   'P 1'
#
loop_
_entity.id
_entity.type
_entity.pdbx_description
1 polymer ?
#
loop_
_entity_poly.entity_id
_entity_poly.type
_entity_poly.pdbx_seq_one_letter_code
_entity_poly.pdbx_strand_id
1 'polypeptide(L)'
;MKTVADIISHLNLPEVQENLTPWEKGFTQSLSEQYSAKGFLSNRQIETLKSVYDKHSPEKIKNAVSFKKGFKENKELQELWASAIQYYEQNPPYYGGVVQQAKADENFTPTKKLLENMTGNKFFQRWLALKNSPPLFKVGDLVKVHGQPPNATFIGRADKEIKKQDPTFSYYNSIYTVRNWGLAKKENHLFMIEEVCDFTFTSSKGSKLYRALDISGDCGTMYLEQRMMKEAY
;
A
#
# COMPACT_ATOMS: atom_id res chain seq x y z
N MET A 1 -34.33 -25.80 -9.59
CA MET A 1 -33.34 -25.87 -8.49
C MET A 1 -32.15 -26.68 -8.99
N LYS A 2 -30.91 -26.26 -8.72
CA LYS A 2 -29.74 -27.10 -9.02
C LYS A 2 -29.72 -28.31 -8.09
N THR A 3 -29.42 -29.48 -8.63
CA THR A 3 -29.29 -30.71 -7.84
C THR A 3 -27.95 -30.72 -7.09
N VAL A 4 -27.81 -31.60 -6.09
CA VAL A 4 -26.53 -31.79 -5.40
C VAL A 4 -25.45 -32.26 -6.38
N ALA A 5 -25.80 -33.14 -7.32
CA ALA A 5 -24.89 -33.60 -8.36
C ALA A 5 -24.38 -32.44 -9.25
N ASP A 6 -25.26 -31.53 -9.67
CA ASP A 6 -24.87 -30.36 -10.47
C ASP A 6 -23.89 -29.45 -9.72
N ILE A 7 -24.12 -29.26 -8.42
CA ILE A 7 -23.26 -28.43 -7.58
C ILE A 7 -21.88 -29.06 -7.42
N ILE A 8 -21.81 -30.36 -7.13
CA ILE A 8 -20.54 -31.09 -7.01
C ILE A 8 -19.78 -31.05 -8.34
N SER A 9 -20.46 -31.32 -9.45
CA SER A 9 -19.85 -31.30 -10.78
C SER A 9 -19.25 -29.92 -11.10
N HIS A 10 -19.99 -28.84 -10.85
CA HIS A 10 -19.49 -27.47 -11.02
C HIS A 10 -18.29 -27.18 -10.13
N LEU A 11 -18.37 -27.50 -8.84
CA LEU A 11 -17.28 -27.21 -7.89
C LEU A 11 -16.01 -27.99 -8.20
N ASN A 12 -16.11 -29.16 -8.83
CA ASN A 12 -14.96 -29.97 -9.24
C ASN A 12 -14.33 -29.55 -10.57
N LEU A 13 -14.90 -28.58 -11.29
CA LEU A 13 -14.27 -28.06 -12.52
C LEU A 13 -12.90 -27.44 -12.17
N PRO A 14 -11.85 -27.66 -13.00
CA PRO A 14 -10.49 -27.16 -12.70
C PRO A 14 -10.43 -25.66 -12.43
N GLU A 15 -11.12 -24.86 -13.23
CA GLU A 15 -11.22 -23.40 -13.10
C GLU A 15 -11.89 -22.96 -11.79
N VAL A 16 -12.81 -23.76 -11.25
CA VAL A 16 -13.47 -23.50 -9.97
C VAL A 16 -12.54 -23.89 -8.84
N GLN A 17 -11.92 -25.06 -8.93
CA GLN A 17 -10.93 -25.55 -7.97
C GLN A 17 -9.78 -24.56 -7.78
N GLU A 18 -9.27 -23.92 -8.83
CA GLU A 18 -8.24 -22.89 -8.70
C GLU A 18 -8.64 -21.70 -7.80
N ASN A 19 -9.92 -21.41 -7.71
CA ASN A 19 -10.46 -20.28 -6.93
C ASN A 19 -10.94 -20.67 -5.52
N LEU A 20 -10.96 -21.96 -5.20
CA LEU A 20 -11.32 -22.44 -3.86
C LEU A 20 -10.19 -22.21 -2.86
N THR A 21 -10.56 -21.88 -1.63
CA THR A 21 -9.63 -21.89 -0.49
C THR A 21 -9.14 -23.33 -0.22
N PRO A 22 -7.99 -23.53 0.46
CA PRO A 22 -7.50 -24.87 0.79
C PRO A 22 -8.52 -25.72 1.56
N TRP A 23 -9.26 -25.12 2.49
CA TRP A 23 -10.34 -25.79 3.21
C TRP A 23 -11.50 -26.16 2.28
N GLU A 24 -11.95 -25.23 1.42
CA GLU A 24 -13.04 -25.51 0.47
C GLU A 24 -12.65 -26.64 -0.49
N LYS A 25 -11.41 -26.69 -1.00
CA LYS A 25 -10.91 -27.78 -1.84
C LYS A 25 -11.09 -29.13 -1.16
N GLY A 26 -10.49 -29.30 0.02
CA GLY A 26 -10.57 -30.54 0.78
C GLY A 26 -12.01 -30.93 1.14
N PHE A 27 -12.83 -29.94 1.50
CA PHE A 27 -14.25 -30.15 1.79
C PHE A 27 -15.03 -30.62 0.56
N THR A 28 -14.89 -29.96 -0.60
CA THR A 28 -15.60 -30.33 -1.83
C THR A 28 -15.18 -31.70 -2.34
N GLN A 29 -13.89 -32.04 -2.25
CA GLN A 29 -13.38 -33.35 -2.64
C GLN A 29 -13.95 -34.46 -1.75
N SER A 30 -13.93 -34.27 -0.42
CA SER A 30 -14.49 -35.23 0.53
C SER A 30 -15.99 -35.48 0.29
N LEU A 31 -16.76 -34.42 0.03
CA LEU A 31 -18.18 -34.56 -0.28
C LEU A 31 -18.43 -35.22 -1.64
N SER A 32 -17.58 -34.96 -2.64
CA SER A 32 -17.66 -35.63 -3.93
C SER A 32 -17.45 -37.13 -3.79
N GLU A 33 -16.42 -37.55 -3.04
CA GLU A 33 -16.14 -38.97 -2.77
C GLU A 33 -17.28 -39.64 -1.99
N GLN A 34 -17.79 -38.97 -0.94
CA GLN A 34 -18.91 -39.48 -0.14
C GLN A 34 -20.17 -39.64 -0.99
N TYR A 35 -20.50 -38.67 -1.84
CA TYR A 35 -21.67 -38.72 -2.69
C TYR A 35 -21.56 -39.82 -3.75
N SER A 36 -20.38 -39.99 -4.36
CA SER A 36 -20.12 -41.08 -5.30
C SER A 36 -20.24 -42.47 -4.65
N ALA A 37 -19.81 -42.61 -3.38
CA ALA A 37 -19.85 -43.88 -2.67
C ALA A 37 -21.25 -44.23 -2.13
N LYS A 38 -21.99 -43.25 -1.60
CA LYS A 38 -23.24 -43.49 -0.85
C LYS A 38 -24.50 -43.01 -1.58
N GLY A 39 -24.38 -42.14 -2.57
CA GLY A 39 -25.51 -41.53 -3.29
C GLY A 39 -26.25 -40.43 -2.52
N PHE A 40 -25.84 -40.10 -1.28
CA PHE A 40 -26.48 -39.05 -0.49
C PHE A 40 -25.49 -38.30 0.43
N LEU A 41 -25.86 -37.08 0.79
CA LEU A 41 -25.18 -36.22 1.77
C LEU A 41 -26.16 -35.84 2.88
N SER A 42 -25.65 -35.52 4.08
CA SER A 42 -26.50 -35.01 5.15
C SER A 42 -27.01 -33.59 4.82
N ASN A 43 -28.14 -33.18 5.40
CA ASN A 43 -28.71 -31.85 5.18
C ASN A 43 -27.68 -30.73 5.45
N ARG A 44 -26.89 -30.87 6.51
CA ARG A 44 -25.86 -29.88 6.87
C ARG A 44 -24.73 -29.81 5.84
N GLN A 45 -24.34 -30.96 5.27
CA GLN A 45 -23.36 -31.00 4.19
C GLN A 45 -23.91 -30.32 2.93
N ILE A 46 -25.19 -30.55 2.60
CA ILE A 46 -25.86 -29.92 1.46
C ILE A 46 -25.93 -28.40 1.64
N GLU A 47 -26.31 -27.90 2.82
CA GLU A 47 -26.33 -26.46 3.13
C GLU A 47 -24.95 -25.82 2.97
N THR A 48 -23.92 -26.47 3.52
CA THR A 48 -22.55 -25.97 3.45
C THR A 48 -22.05 -25.97 2.01
N LEU A 49 -22.32 -27.04 1.26
CA LEU A 49 -21.99 -27.16 -0.16
C LEU A 49 -22.68 -26.06 -0.99
N LYS A 50 -23.96 -25.77 -0.73
CA LYS A 50 -24.68 -24.66 -1.35
C LYS A 50 -24.04 -23.31 -1.03
N SER A 51 -23.63 -23.08 0.21
CA SER A 51 -22.92 -21.85 0.60
C SER A 51 -21.57 -21.69 -0.13
N VAL A 52 -20.82 -22.78 -0.30
CA VAL A 52 -19.59 -22.78 -1.12
C VAL A 52 -19.92 -22.50 -2.59
N TYR A 53 -20.92 -23.18 -3.15
CA TYR A 53 -21.38 -22.94 -4.51
C TYR A 53 -21.83 -21.50 -4.75
N ASP A 54 -22.56 -20.87 -3.82
CA ASP A 54 -23.02 -19.50 -3.97
C ASP A 54 -21.85 -18.50 -3.99
N LYS A 55 -20.74 -18.80 -3.32
CA LYS A 55 -19.49 -18.02 -3.41
C LYS A 55 -18.77 -18.21 -4.74
N HIS A 56 -18.92 -19.38 -5.34
CA HIS A 56 -18.21 -19.84 -6.54
C HIS A 56 -19.15 -20.14 -7.71
N SER A 57 -20.26 -19.40 -7.82
CA SER A 57 -21.24 -19.62 -8.88
C SER A 57 -20.61 -19.41 -10.26
N PRO A 58 -21.18 -19.96 -11.34
CA PRO A 58 -20.63 -19.80 -12.69
C PRO A 58 -20.35 -18.34 -13.05
N GLU A 59 -21.24 -17.42 -12.67
CA GLU A 59 -21.06 -15.98 -12.89
C GLU A 59 -19.88 -15.42 -12.08
N LYS A 60 -19.73 -15.81 -10.81
CA LYS A 60 -18.63 -15.35 -9.95
C LYS A 60 -17.29 -15.86 -10.42
N ILE A 61 -17.22 -17.12 -10.86
CA ILE A 61 -16.01 -17.71 -11.43
C ILE A 61 -15.67 -17.05 -12.76
N LYS A 62 -16.64 -16.87 -13.66
CA LYS A 62 -16.46 -16.13 -14.91
C LYS A 62 -15.90 -14.73 -14.66
N ASN A 63 -16.45 -14.02 -13.67
CA ASN A 63 -15.96 -12.69 -13.29
C ASN A 63 -14.54 -12.73 -12.69
N ALA A 64 -14.22 -13.72 -11.86
CA ALA A 64 -12.88 -13.88 -11.28
C ALA A 64 -11.83 -14.20 -12.34
N VAL A 65 -12.12 -15.13 -13.25
CA VAL A 65 -11.26 -15.50 -14.38
C VAL A 65 -11.08 -14.31 -15.32
N SER A 66 -12.16 -13.62 -15.69
CA SER A 66 -12.10 -12.43 -16.54
C SER A 66 -11.28 -11.32 -15.89
N PHE A 67 -11.44 -11.11 -14.57
CA PHE A 67 -10.64 -10.14 -13.83
C PHE A 67 -9.16 -10.53 -13.80
N LYS A 68 -8.84 -11.79 -13.50
CA LYS A 68 -7.45 -12.28 -13.46
C LYS A 68 -6.75 -12.09 -14.81
N LYS A 69 -7.45 -12.39 -15.91
CA LYS A 69 -6.94 -12.14 -17.26
C LYS A 69 -6.76 -10.63 -17.52
N GLY A 70 -7.79 -9.83 -17.28
CA GLY A 70 -7.74 -8.38 -17.50
C GLY A 70 -6.68 -7.68 -16.65
N PHE A 71 -6.44 -8.13 -15.41
CA PHE A 71 -5.39 -7.60 -14.54
C PHE A 71 -4.00 -7.86 -15.12
N LYS A 72 -3.75 -9.06 -15.69
CA LYS A 72 -2.46 -9.39 -16.31
C LYS A 72 -2.18 -8.60 -17.59
N GLU A 73 -3.22 -8.20 -18.30
CA GLU A 73 -3.12 -7.43 -19.55
C GLU A 73 -3.10 -5.91 -19.31
N ASN A 74 -3.60 -5.44 -18.16
CA ASN A 74 -3.71 -4.02 -17.83
C ASN A 74 -2.56 -3.53 -16.94
N LYS A 75 -1.61 -2.81 -17.55
CA LYS A 75 -0.45 -2.22 -16.83
C LYS A 75 -0.84 -1.22 -15.75
N GLU A 76 -1.85 -0.37 -15.99
CA GLU A 76 -2.29 0.63 -15.02
C GLU A 76 -2.82 -0.03 -13.73
N LEU A 77 -3.55 -1.14 -13.85
CA LEU A 77 -4.02 -1.91 -12.70
C LEU A 77 -2.85 -2.58 -11.94
N GLN A 78 -1.81 -3.03 -12.65
CA GLN A 78 -0.62 -3.59 -12.03
C GLN A 78 0.18 -2.52 -11.28
N GLU A 79 0.34 -1.33 -11.87
CA GLU A 79 1.00 -0.18 -11.22
C GLU A 79 0.23 0.32 -10.00
N LEU A 80 -1.11 0.34 -10.09
CA LEU A 80 -1.99 0.64 -8.97
C LEU A 80 -1.80 -0.37 -7.83
N TRP A 81 -1.76 -1.66 -8.16
CA TRP A 81 -1.52 -2.74 -7.20
C TRP A 81 -0.13 -2.61 -6.55
N ALA A 82 0.92 -2.43 -7.34
CA ALA A 82 2.27 -2.22 -6.85
C ALA A 82 2.36 -1.00 -5.92
N SER A 83 1.68 0.08 -6.27
CA SER A 83 1.57 1.28 -5.42
C SER A 83 0.83 0.99 -4.11
N ALA A 84 -0.22 0.16 -4.12
CA ALA A 84 -0.90 -0.28 -2.90
C ALA A 84 0.02 -1.12 -2.00
N ILE A 85 0.77 -2.07 -2.56
CA ILE A 85 1.74 -2.87 -1.81
C ILE A 85 2.79 -1.97 -1.15
N GLN A 86 3.38 -1.03 -1.90
CA GLN A 86 4.34 -0.06 -1.38
C GLN A 86 3.75 0.77 -0.23
N TYR A 87 2.52 1.27 -0.39
CA TYR A 87 1.86 2.07 0.64
C TYR A 87 1.68 1.29 1.94
N TYR A 88 1.14 0.07 1.88
CA TYR A 88 0.89 -0.73 3.09
C TYR A 88 2.16 -1.30 3.72
N GLU A 89 3.21 -1.53 2.93
CA GLU A 89 4.54 -1.84 3.46
C GLU A 89 5.09 -0.68 4.32
N GLN A 90 4.96 0.56 3.86
CA GLN A 90 5.43 1.74 4.59
C GLN A 90 4.55 2.10 5.80
N ASN A 91 3.32 1.59 5.83
CA ASN A 91 2.28 1.91 6.82
C ASN A 91 1.69 0.64 7.46
N PRO A 92 2.49 -0.16 8.19
CA PRO A 92 1.99 -1.30 8.96
C PRO A 92 0.96 -0.83 10.03
N PRO A 93 0.03 -1.70 10.49
CA PRO A 93 0.05 -3.17 10.39
C PRO A 93 -0.89 -3.76 9.31
N TYR A 94 -1.62 -2.92 8.58
CA TYR A 94 -2.72 -3.37 7.74
C TYR A 94 -2.23 -4.13 6.50
N TYR A 95 -2.93 -5.21 6.15
CA TYR A 95 -2.64 -6.06 5.00
C TYR A 95 -1.22 -6.65 4.98
N GLY A 96 -0.52 -6.73 6.13
CA GLY A 96 0.86 -7.21 6.19
C GLY A 96 1.05 -8.61 5.59
N GLY A 97 0.11 -9.53 5.82
CA GLY A 97 0.16 -10.87 5.20
C GLY A 97 0.02 -10.84 3.67
N VAL A 98 -0.78 -9.91 3.13
CA VAL A 98 -0.93 -9.72 1.69
C VAL A 98 0.32 -9.12 1.08
N VAL A 99 0.92 -8.11 1.73
CA VAL A 99 2.19 -7.51 1.32
C VAL A 99 3.30 -8.56 1.26
N GLN A 100 3.40 -9.41 2.28
CA GLN A 100 4.38 -10.49 2.30
C GLN A 100 4.17 -11.50 1.17
N GLN A 101 2.92 -11.92 0.92
CA GLN A 101 2.60 -12.85 -0.17
C GLN A 101 2.90 -12.24 -1.54
N ALA A 102 2.48 -10.99 -1.79
CA ALA A 102 2.72 -10.32 -3.05
C ALA A 102 4.21 -10.06 -3.32
N LYS A 103 5.03 -9.95 -2.27
CA LYS A 103 6.50 -9.85 -2.41
C LYS A 103 7.18 -11.20 -2.61
N ALA A 104 6.60 -12.28 -2.09
CA ALA A 104 7.14 -13.62 -2.21
C ALA A 104 6.79 -14.29 -3.55
N ASP A 105 5.70 -13.86 -4.18
CA ASP A 105 5.22 -14.38 -5.47
C ASP A 105 5.09 -13.25 -6.51
N GLU A 106 6.04 -13.21 -7.45
CA GLU A 106 6.03 -12.24 -8.56
C GLU A 106 4.79 -12.36 -9.47
N ASN A 107 4.15 -13.53 -9.48
CA ASN A 107 2.95 -13.79 -10.28
C ASN A 107 1.65 -13.57 -9.49
N PHE A 108 1.74 -13.04 -8.26
CA PHE A 108 0.60 -12.82 -7.41
C PHE A 108 -0.43 -11.91 -8.10
N THR A 109 -1.63 -12.44 -8.31
CA THR A 109 -2.76 -11.66 -8.82
C THR A 109 -3.75 -11.44 -7.68
N PRO A 110 -4.04 -10.19 -7.27
CA PRO A 110 -5.03 -9.94 -6.23
C PRO A 110 -6.41 -10.39 -6.68
N THR A 111 -7.31 -10.65 -5.74
CA THR A 111 -8.74 -10.72 -6.09
C THR A 111 -9.27 -9.32 -6.34
N LYS A 112 -10.32 -9.19 -7.16
CA LYS A 112 -10.98 -7.89 -7.42
C LYS A 112 -11.35 -7.17 -6.12
N LYS A 113 -11.97 -7.89 -5.19
CA LYS A 113 -12.37 -7.37 -3.87
C LYS A 113 -11.16 -6.91 -3.04
N LEU A 114 -10.05 -7.65 -3.09
CA LEU A 114 -8.83 -7.26 -2.37
C LEU A 114 -8.24 -5.97 -2.93
N LEU A 115 -8.13 -5.87 -4.25
CA LEU A 115 -7.67 -4.66 -4.93
C LEU A 115 -8.57 -3.46 -4.55
N GLU A 116 -9.88 -3.60 -4.66
CA GLU A 116 -10.85 -2.56 -4.28
C GLU A 116 -10.72 -2.13 -2.82
N ASN A 117 -10.54 -3.07 -1.90
CA ASN A 117 -10.39 -2.74 -0.48
C ASN A 117 -9.09 -2.00 -0.18
N MET A 118 -7.97 -2.42 -0.77
CA MET A 118 -6.66 -1.82 -0.54
C MET A 118 -6.54 -0.45 -1.23
N THR A 119 -7.17 -0.29 -2.40
CA THR A 119 -7.07 0.95 -3.19
C THR A 119 -8.21 1.93 -2.89
N GLY A 120 -9.37 1.49 -2.42
CA GLY A 120 -10.55 2.33 -2.23
C GLY A 120 -10.47 3.28 -1.02
N ASN A 121 -9.46 3.15 -0.16
CA ASN A 121 -9.35 3.98 1.03
C ASN A 121 -8.87 5.40 0.70
N LYS A 122 -9.54 6.43 1.27
CA LYS A 122 -9.19 7.86 1.11
C LYS A 122 -7.73 8.20 1.41
N PHE A 123 -7.08 7.49 2.35
CA PHE A 123 -5.69 7.72 2.72
C PHE A 123 -4.74 7.26 1.62
N PHE A 124 -4.97 6.06 1.06
CA PHE A 124 -4.23 5.54 -0.07
C PHE A 124 -4.42 6.43 -1.30
N GLN A 125 -5.67 6.79 -1.63
CA GLN A 125 -5.96 7.66 -2.78
C GLN A 125 -5.25 9.01 -2.69
N ARG A 126 -5.24 9.61 -1.49
CA ARG A 126 -4.51 10.86 -1.26
C ARG A 126 -3.00 10.67 -1.38
N TRP A 127 -2.47 9.57 -0.86
CA TRP A 127 -1.04 9.23 -0.99
C TRP A 127 -0.66 9.02 -2.46
N LEU A 128 -1.47 8.30 -3.23
CA LEU A 128 -1.23 8.03 -4.64
C LEU A 128 -1.23 9.32 -5.47
N ALA A 129 -2.20 10.21 -5.23
CA ALA A 129 -2.27 11.51 -5.89
C ALA A 129 -1.01 12.35 -5.64
N LEU A 130 -0.50 12.36 -4.41
CA LEU A 130 0.69 13.12 -4.05
C LEU A 130 1.99 12.45 -4.52
N LYS A 131 2.05 11.12 -4.51
CA LYS A 131 3.14 10.35 -5.13
C LYS A 131 3.27 10.68 -6.62
N ASN A 132 2.15 10.75 -7.34
CA ASN A 132 2.14 11.02 -8.77
C ASN A 132 2.20 12.51 -9.11
N SER A 133 2.03 13.40 -8.13
CA SER A 133 2.22 14.83 -8.36
C SER A 133 3.69 15.12 -8.66
N PRO A 134 4.00 16.00 -9.63
CA PRO A 134 5.36 16.45 -9.85
C PRO A 134 5.85 17.18 -8.59
N PRO A 135 7.17 17.16 -8.33
CA PRO A 135 7.73 17.98 -7.27
C PRO A 135 7.46 19.46 -7.54
N LEU A 136 6.96 20.17 -6.53
CA LEU A 136 6.72 21.62 -6.63
C LEU A 136 8.01 22.43 -6.67
N PHE A 137 9.09 21.89 -6.09
CA PHE A 137 10.39 22.54 -6.05
C PHE A 137 11.40 21.68 -6.80
N LYS A 138 12.38 22.31 -7.44
CA LYS A 138 13.50 21.64 -8.10
C LYS A 138 14.80 21.93 -7.35
N VAL A 139 15.82 21.13 -7.64
CA VAL A 139 17.18 21.37 -7.15
C VAL A 139 17.64 22.77 -7.54
N GLY A 140 18.18 23.51 -6.57
CA GLY A 140 18.60 24.90 -6.69
C GLY A 140 17.55 25.93 -6.29
N ASP A 141 16.28 25.56 -6.14
CA ASP A 141 15.25 26.50 -5.69
C ASP A 141 15.51 26.96 -4.25
N LEU A 142 15.22 28.24 -3.99
CA LEU A 142 15.25 28.80 -2.65
C LEU A 142 13.86 28.76 -2.02
N VAL A 143 13.77 28.10 -0.87
CA VAL A 143 12.53 27.93 -0.12
C VAL A 143 12.68 28.46 1.29
N LYS A 144 11.54 28.75 1.93
CA LYS A 144 11.45 29.11 3.34
C LYS A 144 10.59 28.08 4.07
N VAL A 145 10.92 27.79 5.32
CA VAL A 145 10.06 26.96 6.16
C VAL A 145 8.70 27.64 6.38
N HIS A 146 7.65 26.84 6.29
CA HIS A 146 6.26 27.24 6.44
C HIS A 146 5.47 26.17 7.20
N GLY A 147 4.31 26.55 7.75
CA GLY A 147 3.43 25.62 8.44
C GLY A 147 3.89 25.25 9.84
N GLN A 148 3.55 24.02 10.23
CA GLN A 148 3.78 23.43 11.55
C GLN A 148 5.00 22.50 11.52
N PRO A 149 5.72 22.35 12.65
CA PRO A 149 6.82 21.42 12.73
C PRO A 149 6.37 19.97 12.48
N PRO A 150 7.26 19.09 12.01
CA PRO A 150 6.96 17.67 11.84
C PRO A 150 6.60 16.98 13.16
N ASN A 151 5.91 15.84 13.06
CA ASN A 151 5.62 15.00 14.22
C ASN A 151 6.85 14.16 14.63
N ALA A 152 6.82 13.60 15.85
CA ALA A 152 7.93 12.81 16.39
C ALA A 152 8.32 11.59 15.51
N THR A 153 7.35 10.96 14.84
CA THR A 153 7.63 9.82 13.94
C THR A 153 8.43 10.23 12.72
N PHE A 154 8.11 11.37 12.11
CA PHE A 154 8.88 11.94 11.02
C PHE A 154 10.30 12.24 11.48
N ILE A 155 10.42 12.95 12.60
CA ILE A 155 11.71 13.40 13.15
C ILE A 155 12.60 12.18 13.42
N GLY A 156 12.08 11.16 14.11
CA GLY A 156 12.83 9.94 14.39
C GLY A 156 13.22 9.13 13.15
N ARG A 157 12.56 9.30 12.00
CA ARG A 157 12.97 8.70 10.71
C ARG A 157 14.01 9.56 10.00
N ALA A 158 13.77 10.87 9.92
CA ALA A 158 14.71 11.82 9.33
C ALA A 158 16.06 11.79 10.05
N ASP A 159 16.07 11.82 11.38
CA ASP A 159 17.30 11.75 12.18
C ASP A 159 18.07 10.45 11.94
N LYS A 160 17.38 9.33 11.71
CA LYS A 160 18.04 8.05 11.36
C LYS A 160 18.73 8.14 10.00
N GLU A 161 18.08 8.73 9.00
CA GLU A 161 18.69 8.87 7.67
C GLU A 161 19.85 9.88 7.67
N ILE A 162 19.71 11.01 8.39
CA ILE A 162 20.81 11.97 8.57
C ILE A 162 21.98 11.28 9.27
N LYS A 163 21.73 10.53 10.34
CA LYS A 163 22.78 9.84 11.11
C LYS A 163 23.51 8.75 10.33
N LYS A 164 22.88 8.14 9.31
CA LYS A 164 23.57 7.20 8.40
C LYS A 164 24.63 7.91 7.56
N GLN A 165 24.41 9.16 7.20
CA GLN A 165 25.29 9.96 6.35
C GLN A 165 26.31 10.75 7.17
N ASP A 166 25.88 11.25 8.33
CA ASP A 166 26.71 11.92 9.32
C ASP A 166 26.58 11.22 10.69
N PRO A 167 27.49 10.30 11.03
CA PRO A 167 27.47 9.59 12.30
C PRO A 167 27.60 10.51 13.54
N THR A 168 28.10 11.74 13.36
CA THR A 168 28.25 12.72 14.44
C THR A 168 26.97 13.52 14.72
N PHE A 169 25.95 13.37 13.86
CA PHE A 169 24.65 14.02 14.01
C PHE A 169 23.96 13.63 15.33
N SER A 170 23.47 14.66 16.03
CA SER A 170 22.74 14.56 17.28
C SER A 170 21.38 15.27 17.16
N TYR A 171 20.35 14.70 17.78
CA TYR A 171 19.01 15.28 17.84
C TYR A 171 19.00 16.75 18.30
N TYR A 172 19.92 17.13 19.19
CA TYR A 172 20.00 18.51 19.70
C TYR A 172 20.45 19.53 18.65
N ASN A 173 21.12 19.06 17.58
CA ASN A 173 21.50 19.89 16.43
C ASN A 173 20.43 19.81 15.32
N SER A 174 19.36 19.06 15.52
CA SER A 174 18.26 18.96 14.57
C SER A 174 17.49 20.28 14.54
N ILE A 175 17.28 20.82 13.35
CA ILE A 175 16.37 21.94 13.15
C ILE A 175 14.91 21.62 13.55
N TYR A 176 14.53 20.35 13.64
CA TYR A 176 13.17 19.95 14.03
C TYR A 176 12.91 20.14 15.52
N THR A 177 13.92 20.56 16.29
CA THR A 177 13.69 21.04 17.65
C THR A 177 12.77 22.27 17.61
N VAL A 178 11.90 22.39 18.61
CA VAL A 178 10.97 23.54 18.72
C VAL A 178 11.71 24.87 18.64
N ARG A 179 12.92 24.94 19.21
CA ARG A 179 13.81 26.09 19.15
C ARG A 179 14.24 26.41 17.71
N ASN A 180 14.89 25.47 17.03
CA ASN A 180 15.50 25.73 15.73
C ASN A 180 14.43 25.95 14.64
N TRP A 181 13.31 25.22 14.70
CA TRP A 181 12.16 25.47 13.83
C TRP A 181 11.59 26.88 14.04
N GLY A 182 11.50 27.31 15.30
CA GLY A 182 11.10 28.66 15.66
C GLY A 182 12.03 29.73 15.11
N LEU A 183 13.35 29.52 15.23
CA LEU A 183 14.37 30.42 14.68
C LEU A 183 14.26 30.52 13.16
N ALA A 184 14.30 29.38 12.46
CA ALA A 184 14.24 29.35 11.00
C ALA A 184 12.99 30.06 10.44
N LYS A 185 11.85 29.94 11.15
CA LYS A 185 10.62 30.63 10.79
C LYS A 185 10.62 32.12 11.14
N LYS A 186 11.10 32.50 12.33
CA LYS A 186 11.12 33.90 12.80
C LYS A 186 12.12 34.75 12.01
N GLU A 187 13.28 34.17 11.70
CA GLU A 187 14.40 34.84 11.03
C GLU A 187 14.35 34.65 9.51
N ASN A 188 13.30 33.99 8.99
CA ASN A 188 13.08 33.76 7.55
C ASN A 188 14.29 33.13 6.84
N HIS A 189 14.88 32.09 7.45
CA HIS A 189 16.00 31.38 6.85
C HIS A 189 15.62 30.87 5.46
N LEU A 190 16.57 31.01 4.53
CA LEU A 190 16.52 30.48 3.18
C LEU A 190 17.18 29.11 3.15
N PHE A 191 16.49 28.17 2.54
CA PHE A 191 16.98 26.83 2.28
C PHE A 191 17.10 26.64 0.78
N MET A 192 18.24 26.11 0.33
CA MET A 192 18.43 25.70 -1.06
C MET A 192 18.10 24.23 -1.19
N ILE A 193 17.23 23.85 -2.13
CA ILE A 193 16.93 22.45 -2.41
C ILE A 193 18.17 21.80 -3.05
N GLU A 194 18.69 20.76 -2.40
CA GLU A 194 19.81 19.98 -2.92
C GLU A 194 19.35 18.71 -3.64
N GLU A 195 18.19 18.15 -3.23
CA GLU A 195 17.70 16.86 -3.73
C GLU A 195 16.19 16.75 -3.59
N VAL A 196 15.55 16.05 -4.52
CA VAL A 196 14.18 15.55 -4.39
C VAL A 196 14.26 14.06 -4.09
N CYS A 197 13.85 13.64 -2.90
CA CYS A 197 14.03 12.26 -2.44
C CYS A 197 12.98 11.32 -3.03
N ASP A 198 13.40 10.08 -3.34
CA ASP A 198 12.52 9.02 -3.86
C ASP A 198 11.69 8.31 -2.78
N PHE A 199 11.88 8.67 -1.51
CA PHE A 199 11.17 8.12 -0.35
C PHE A 199 10.46 9.21 0.46
N THR A 200 9.52 8.81 1.31
CA THR A 200 8.79 9.71 2.22
C THR A 200 8.71 9.12 3.62
N PHE A 201 8.78 9.95 4.67
CA PHE A 201 8.82 9.46 6.06
C PHE A 201 7.48 9.47 6.80
N THR A 202 6.47 10.26 6.38
CA THR A 202 5.17 10.25 7.07
C THR A 202 4.09 9.45 6.35
N SER A 203 3.24 8.83 7.17
CA SER A 203 1.91 8.32 6.82
C SER A 203 0.96 9.42 6.33
N SER A 204 1.32 10.69 6.54
CA SER A 204 0.62 11.84 5.98
C SER A 204 1.06 12.09 4.54
N LYS A 205 0.51 11.27 3.63
CA LYS A 205 0.07 11.72 2.30
C LYS A 205 1.13 11.79 1.19
N GLY A 206 2.21 11.00 1.14
CA GLY A 206 3.02 10.92 -0.09
C GLY A 206 3.59 12.25 -0.60
N SER A 207 3.67 13.26 0.29
CA SER A 207 4.24 14.55 0.00
C SER A 207 5.70 14.34 -0.39
N LYS A 208 6.13 15.00 -1.47
CA LYS A 208 7.53 14.97 -1.86
C LYS A 208 8.40 15.42 -0.69
N LEU A 209 9.49 14.70 -0.50
CA LEU A 209 10.48 14.96 0.51
C LEU A 209 11.71 15.54 -0.20
N TYR A 210 12.32 16.54 0.41
CA TYR A 210 13.43 17.26 -0.18
C TYR A 210 14.59 17.31 0.79
N ARG A 211 15.81 17.12 0.29
CA ARG A 211 17.02 17.48 1.02
C ARG A 211 17.31 18.95 0.75
N ALA A 212 17.48 19.76 1.80
CA ALA A 212 17.68 21.20 1.66
C ALA A 212 18.74 21.73 2.63
N LEU A 213 19.63 22.59 2.13
CA LEU A 213 20.71 23.22 2.89
C LEU A 213 20.26 24.60 3.39
N ASP A 214 20.36 24.86 4.69
CA ASP A 214 20.27 26.22 5.22
C ASP A 214 21.43 27.06 4.71
N ILE A 215 21.14 28.07 3.89
CA ILE A 215 22.15 29.01 3.38
C ILE A 215 22.17 30.33 4.17
N SER A 216 21.26 30.50 5.12
CA SER A 216 21.09 31.73 5.91
C SER A 216 21.67 31.64 7.32
N GLY A 217 21.93 30.44 7.83
CA GLY A 217 22.40 30.26 9.21
C GLY A 217 22.91 28.86 9.54
N ASP A 218 22.96 28.57 10.83
CA ASP A 218 23.69 27.44 11.41
C ASP A 218 22.92 26.09 11.41
N CYS A 219 21.76 25.99 10.73
CA CYS A 219 20.91 24.80 10.85
C CYS A 219 21.36 23.60 9.99
N GLY A 220 22.29 23.80 9.05
CA GLY A 220 22.83 22.74 8.19
C GLY A 220 21.83 22.17 7.18
N THR A 221 22.06 20.92 6.74
CA THR A 221 21.21 20.20 5.78
C THR A 221 20.03 19.49 6.47
N MET A 222 18.89 19.43 5.79
CA MET A 222 17.64 18.90 6.31
C MET A 222 16.81 18.11 5.31
N TYR A 223 15.77 17.44 5.83
CA TYR A 223 14.72 16.74 5.07
C TYR A 223 13.34 17.41 5.24
N LEU A 224 12.94 18.26 4.30
CA LEU A 224 11.67 18.99 4.37
C LEU A 224 10.59 18.31 3.53
N GLU A 225 9.41 18.10 4.11
CA GLU A 225 8.25 17.74 3.28
C GLU A 225 7.77 18.97 2.51
N GLN A 226 7.29 18.79 1.28
CA GLN A 226 6.77 19.86 0.42
C GLN A 226 5.83 20.85 1.16
N ARG A 227 4.93 20.33 2.01
CA ARG A 227 3.97 21.13 2.78
C ARG A 227 4.59 22.05 3.84
N MET A 228 5.84 21.79 4.20
CA MET A 228 6.62 22.56 5.18
C MET A 228 7.38 23.71 4.53
N MET A 229 7.20 23.91 3.23
CA MET A 229 7.98 24.85 2.44
C MET A 229 7.06 25.76 1.64
N LYS A 230 7.58 26.94 1.34
CA LYS A 230 7.04 27.85 0.32
C LYS A 230 8.22 28.46 -0.44
N GLU A 231 7.96 28.86 -1.68
CA GLU A 231 8.94 29.57 -2.49
C GLU A 231 9.37 30.87 -1.79
N ALA A 232 10.67 31.18 -1.85
CA ALA A 232 11.20 32.38 -1.25
C ALA A 232 10.95 33.65 -2.08
N TYR A 233 10.89 33.51 -3.42
CA TYR A 233 10.79 34.57 -4.43
C TYR A 233 9.98 34.12 -5.64
#